data_AF-A0A5E6S049-F1
#
_entry.id   AF-A0A5E6S049-F1
#
_cell.length_a   1.000
_cell.length_b   1.000
_cell.length_c   1.000
_cell.angle_alpha   90.00
_cell.angle_beta   90.00
_cell.angle_gamma   90.00
#
_symmetry.space_group_name_H-M   'P 1'
#
loop_
_entity.id
_entity.type
_entity.pdbx_description
1 polymer ?
#
loop_
_entity_poly.entity_id
_entity_poly.type
_entity_poly.pdbx_seq_one_letter_code
_entity_poly.pdbx_strand_id
1 'polypeptide(L)'
;MADHYQLNLGSLRSSITLTLHTHHAARIWQGRTAREGVHSIMGMAGYISVTNLIKQTAAQDDPYADWAIVQLEEKLMQAKAGMLELTQQLDRIRQDLPTQIDMGDNLNIHPVTLPLYIGSQLGFLAVYLLTDYDTLVRRTLLAHHTALIGRRDMEAWIDDGAHLLRSLFGQAQRYRHGGVTRDDMAANNARAIAAIEKLGLPPMDILEGHRRSQFAPPIIRRSAVTVDDPDALAEEMGEPSATVDEPEDEA
;
A
#
# COMPACT_ATOMS: atom_id res chain seq x y z
N MET A 1 25.42 6.65 -45.04
CA MET A 1 24.25 5.86 -44.62
C MET A 1 24.36 5.70 -43.12
N ALA A 2 23.48 6.35 -42.35
CA ALA A 2 23.41 6.17 -40.91
C ALA A 2 22.18 5.30 -40.66
N ASP A 3 22.41 4.07 -40.22
CA ASP A 3 21.34 3.13 -39.91
C ASP A 3 20.53 3.64 -38.74
N HIS A 4 19.24 3.83 -38.99
CA HIS A 4 18.25 4.23 -38.00
C HIS A 4 17.88 2.98 -37.18
N TYR A 5 18.54 2.78 -36.04
CA TYR A 5 18.16 1.73 -35.11
C TYR A 5 16.80 2.07 -34.48
N GLN A 6 15.73 1.41 -34.91
CA GLN A 6 14.45 1.43 -34.21
C GLN A 6 14.56 0.62 -32.92
N LEU A 7 14.74 1.31 -31.79
CA LEU A 7 14.72 0.73 -30.46
C LEU A 7 13.26 0.53 -30.00
N ASN A 8 12.68 -0.62 -30.34
CA ASN A 8 11.37 -1.03 -29.83
C ASN A 8 11.52 -1.66 -28.43
N LEU A 9 11.72 -0.81 -27.41
CA LEU A 9 11.80 -1.23 -26.01
C LEU A 9 10.38 -1.49 -25.45
N GLY A 10 10.18 -2.65 -24.82
CA GLY A 10 8.93 -3.01 -24.14
C GLY A 10 8.81 -2.43 -22.72
N SER A 11 7.65 -2.63 -22.06
CA SER A 11 7.44 -2.17 -20.68
C SER A 11 8.32 -2.92 -19.69
N LEU A 12 8.97 -2.22 -18.77
CA LEU A 12 9.64 -2.84 -17.62
C LEU A 12 8.62 -3.61 -16.78
N ARG A 13 8.89 -4.89 -16.53
CA ARG A 13 8.12 -5.73 -15.60
C ARG A 13 9.06 -6.42 -14.62
N SER A 14 8.64 -6.49 -13.37
CA SER A 14 9.37 -7.20 -12.31
C SER A 14 8.41 -8.15 -11.60
N SER A 15 8.81 -9.41 -11.43
CA SER A 15 8.16 -10.34 -10.51
C SER A 15 8.68 -10.08 -9.10
N ILE A 16 7.88 -9.40 -8.28
CA ILE A 16 8.24 -9.12 -6.88
C ILE A 16 7.47 -10.09 -5.98
N THR A 17 8.19 -10.74 -5.06
CA THR A 17 7.60 -11.66 -4.08
C THR A 17 7.88 -11.21 -2.65
N LEU A 18 6.98 -11.54 -1.74
CA LEU A 18 7.12 -11.34 -0.30
C LEU A 18 7.10 -12.70 0.40
N THR A 19 8.06 -12.93 1.29
CA THR A 19 8.11 -14.13 2.13
C THR A 19 7.77 -13.74 3.56
N LEU A 20 6.75 -14.38 4.14
CA LEU A 20 6.34 -14.20 5.52
C LEU A 20 6.63 -15.47 6.33
N HIS A 21 7.28 -15.30 7.47
CA HIS A 21 7.66 -16.41 8.34
C HIS A 21 6.67 -16.63 9.48
N THR A 22 5.96 -15.59 9.94
CA THR A 22 5.08 -15.71 11.11
C THR A 22 3.60 -15.75 10.75
N HIS A 23 2.83 -16.55 11.50
CA HIS A 23 1.37 -16.52 11.44
C HIS A 23 0.80 -15.13 11.79
N HIS A 24 1.51 -14.36 12.62
CA HIS A 24 1.13 -13.01 12.98
C HIS A 24 1.16 -12.07 11.76
N ALA A 25 2.25 -12.07 10.99
CA ALA A 25 2.34 -11.27 9.77
C ALA A 25 1.36 -11.76 8.70
N ALA A 26 1.20 -13.08 8.53
CA ALA A 26 0.23 -13.66 7.61
C ALA A 26 -1.22 -13.22 7.92
N ARG A 27 -1.59 -13.12 9.20
CA ARG A 27 -2.90 -12.60 9.61
C ARG A 27 -3.07 -11.12 9.32
N ILE A 28 -2.03 -10.30 9.47
CA ILE A 28 -2.07 -8.88 9.07
C ILE A 28 -2.22 -8.75 7.55
N TRP A 29 -1.53 -9.61 6.79
CA TRP A 29 -1.67 -9.68 5.34
C TRP A 29 -3.12 -9.95 4.92
N GLN A 30 -3.70 -11.02 5.46
CA GLN A 30 -5.05 -11.48 5.13
C GLN A 30 -6.13 -10.52 5.64
N GLY A 31 -5.94 -9.93 6.83
CA GLY A 31 -7.01 -9.24 7.54
C GLY A 31 -8.10 -10.21 8.01
N ARG A 32 -9.33 -9.72 8.14
CA ARG A 32 -10.49 -10.52 8.53
C ARG A 32 -11.70 -10.13 7.71
N THR A 33 -12.31 -11.08 7.03
CA THR A 33 -13.59 -10.86 6.33
C THR A 33 -14.74 -10.70 7.33
N ALA A 34 -15.77 -9.96 6.93
CA ALA A 34 -16.98 -9.86 7.74
C ALA A 34 -17.70 -11.21 7.76
N ARG A 35 -18.26 -11.57 8.91
CA ARG A 35 -19.15 -12.71 9.10
C ARG A 35 -20.21 -12.33 10.13
N GLU A 36 -21.24 -13.14 10.29
CA GLU A 36 -22.32 -12.85 11.22
C GLU A 36 -21.79 -12.54 12.64
N GLY A 37 -22.15 -11.37 13.16
CA GLY A 37 -21.67 -10.86 14.46
C GLY A 37 -20.21 -10.40 14.53
N VAL A 38 -19.45 -10.40 13.42
CA VAL A 38 -18.02 -10.05 13.42
C VAL A 38 -17.70 -9.06 12.31
N HIS A 39 -17.23 -7.87 12.70
CA HIS A 39 -16.78 -6.83 11.77
C HIS A 39 -15.50 -7.23 11.01
N SER A 40 -15.43 -6.80 9.75
CA SER A 40 -14.24 -6.94 8.92
C SER A 40 -13.08 -6.11 9.47
N ILE A 41 -11.86 -6.61 9.26
CA ILE A 41 -10.62 -5.91 9.54
C ILE A 41 -9.85 -5.83 8.21
N MET A 42 -9.52 -4.61 7.80
CA MET A 42 -8.71 -4.40 6.60
C MET A 42 -7.36 -5.11 6.75
N GLY A 43 -7.03 -5.98 5.80
CA GLY A 43 -5.69 -6.55 5.64
C GLY A 43 -4.83 -5.73 4.69
N MET A 44 -3.58 -6.17 4.52
CA MET A 44 -2.59 -5.55 3.62
C MET A 44 -3.11 -5.41 2.19
N ALA A 45 -3.81 -6.44 1.67
CA ALA A 45 -4.40 -6.39 0.33
C ALA A 45 -5.42 -5.25 0.17
N GLY A 46 -6.25 -5.01 1.19
CA GLY A 46 -7.20 -3.89 1.20
C GLY A 46 -6.50 -2.53 1.22
N TYR A 47 -5.44 -2.40 2.02
CA TYR A 47 -4.62 -1.19 2.04
C TYR A 47 -3.96 -0.90 0.68
N ILE A 48 -3.42 -1.92 0.01
CA ILE A 48 -2.85 -1.78 -1.34
C ILE A 48 -3.91 -1.29 -2.32
N SER A 49 -5.10 -1.87 -2.32
CA SER A 49 -6.20 -1.42 -3.17
C SER A 49 -6.56 0.04 -2.95
N VAL A 50 -6.68 0.48 -1.69
CA VAL A 50 -6.97 1.87 -1.36
C VAL A 50 -5.85 2.81 -1.83
N THR A 51 -4.59 2.48 -1.56
CA THR A 51 -3.47 3.35 -1.97
C THR A 51 -3.26 3.40 -3.48
N ASN A 52 -3.58 2.33 -4.21
CA ASN A 52 -3.62 2.34 -5.68
C ASN A 52 -4.71 3.31 -6.19
N LEU A 53 -5.91 3.27 -5.60
CA LEU A 53 -7.00 4.19 -5.92
C LEU A 53 -6.62 5.65 -5.61
N ILE A 54 -6.03 5.91 -4.44
CA ILE A 54 -5.55 7.25 -4.06
C ILE A 54 -4.53 7.74 -5.08
N LYS A 55 -3.55 6.91 -5.48
CA LYS A 55 -2.56 7.28 -6.49
C LYS A 55 -3.24 7.63 -7.83
N GLN A 56 -4.18 6.80 -8.28
CA GLN A 56 -4.90 7.05 -9.53
C GLN A 56 -5.67 8.39 -9.49
N THR A 57 -6.39 8.65 -8.40
CA THR A 57 -7.21 9.86 -8.25
C THR A 57 -6.36 11.12 -8.05
N ALA A 58 -5.22 11.02 -7.35
CA ALA A 58 -4.24 12.11 -7.26
C ALA A 58 -3.63 12.46 -8.64
N ALA A 59 -3.41 11.47 -9.51
CA ALA A 59 -2.96 11.73 -10.88
C ALA A 59 -4.00 12.47 -11.73
N GLN A 60 -5.28 12.37 -11.37
CA GLN A 60 -6.41 13.07 -11.99
C GLN A 60 -6.68 14.45 -11.37
N ASP A 61 -5.73 14.97 -10.57
CA ASP A 61 -5.83 16.26 -9.89
C ASP A 61 -6.88 16.35 -8.78
N ASP A 62 -7.22 15.23 -8.13
CA ASP A 62 -8.10 15.26 -6.96
C ASP A 62 -7.37 15.77 -5.70
N PRO A 63 -7.75 16.92 -5.10
CA PRO A 63 -7.08 17.46 -3.92
C PRO A 63 -7.31 16.62 -2.66
N TYR A 64 -8.41 15.89 -2.54
CA TYR A 64 -8.64 14.96 -1.42
C TYR A 64 -7.69 13.76 -1.49
N ALA A 65 -7.36 13.31 -2.70
CA ALA A 65 -6.40 12.25 -2.90
C ALA A 65 -4.99 12.71 -2.48
N ASP A 66 -4.54 13.88 -2.92
CA ASP A 66 -3.24 14.43 -2.48
C ASP A 66 -3.19 14.63 -0.96
N TRP A 67 -4.27 15.13 -0.34
CA TRP A 67 -4.37 15.25 1.11
C TRP A 67 -4.24 13.89 1.81
N ALA A 68 -4.90 12.86 1.28
CA ALA A 68 -4.83 11.51 1.82
C ALA A 68 -3.43 10.89 1.70
N ILE A 69 -2.70 11.14 0.60
CA ILE A 69 -1.30 10.68 0.45
C ILE A 69 -0.43 11.30 1.54
N VAL A 70 -0.55 12.62 1.77
CA VAL A 70 0.22 13.32 2.81
C VAL A 70 -0.06 12.75 4.20
N GLN A 71 -1.33 12.57 4.55
CA GLN A 71 -1.69 12.00 5.85
C GLN A 71 -1.19 10.56 6.02
N LEU A 72 -1.26 9.75 4.97
CA LEU A 72 -0.77 8.38 5.00
C LEU A 72 0.75 8.31 5.08
N GLU A 73 1.47 9.19 4.37
CA GLU A 73 2.91 9.30 4.48
C GLU A 73 3.34 9.64 5.92
N GLU A 74 2.72 10.63 6.53
CA GLU A 74 2.96 11.01 7.92
C GLU A 74 2.67 9.84 8.88
N LYS A 75 1.52 9.18 8.71
CA LYS A 75 1.14 8.03 9.55
C LYS A 75 2.10 6.86 9.39
N LEU A 76 2.61 6.64 8.18
CA LEU A 76 3.56 5.59 7.87
C LEU A 76 4.93 5.89 8.50
N MET A 77 5.40 7.14 8.46
CA MET A 77 6.61 7.54 9.16
C MET A 77 6.51 7.33 10.68
N GLN A 78 5.37 7.68 11.28
CA GLN A 78 5.11 7.41 12.70
C GLN A 78 5.13 5.91 13.00
N ALA A 79 4.48 5.09 12.17
CA ALA A 79 4.43 3.64 12.37
C ALA A 79 5.83 3.01 12.22
N LYS A 80 6.65 3.48 11.29
CA LYS A 80 8.04 3.06 11.14
C LYS A 80 8.90 3.42 12.35
N ALA A 81 8.74 4.63 12.87
CA ALA A 81 9.45 5.06 14.09
C ALA A 81 9.07 4.18 15.28
N GLY A 82 7.79 3.88 15.47
CA GLY A 82 7.33 2.97 16.53
C GLY A 82 7.86 1.54 16.37
N MET A 83 7.91 1.02 15.14
CA MET A 83 8.46 -0.32 14.88
C MET A 83 9.95 -0.39 15.18
N LEU A 84 10.69 0.67 14.84
CA LEU A 84 12.10 0.81 15.16
C LEU A 84 12.32 0.84 16.68
N GLU A 85 11.49 1.57 17.41
CA GLU A 85 11.58 1.64 18.87
C GLU A 85 11.37 0.27 19.52
N LEU A 86 10.34 -0.49 19.11
CA LEU A 86 10.11 -1.86 19.58
C LEU A 86 11.30 -2.77 19.26
N THR A 87 11.87 -2.65 18.06
CA THR A 87 13.04 -3.42 17.65
C THR A 87 14.26 -3.10 18.52
N GLN A 88 14.48 -1.81 18.82
CA GLN A 88 15.57 -1.37 19.70
C GLN A 88 15.40 -1.83 21.15
N GLN A 89 14.16 -1.89 21.66
CA GLN A 89 13.89 -2.44 22.99
C GLN A 89 14.29 -3.92 23.06
N LEU A 90 13.96 -4.69 22.02
CA LEU A 90 14.35 -6.10 21.90
C LEU A 90 15.86 -6.28 21.71
N ASP A 91 16.53 -5.40 20.97
CA ASP A 91 18.00 -5.39 20.82
C ASP A 91 18.71 -5.24 22.17
N ARG A 92 18.18 -4.40 23.08
CA ARG A 92 18.76 -4.20 24.42
C ARG A 92 18.69 -5.45 25.27
N ILE A 93 17.55 -6.14 25.30
CA ILE A 93 17.40 -7.37 26.08
C ILE A 93 18.36 -8.47 25.56
N ARG A 94 18.61 -8.50 24.26
CA ARG A 94 19.56 -9.47 23.68
C ARG A 94 21.00 -9.27 24.16
N GLN A 95 21.34 -8.12 24.73
CA GLN A 95 22.66 -7.87 25.31
C GLN A 95 22.89 -8.65 26.61
N ASP A 96 21.82 -9.12 27.26
CA ASP A 96 21.90 -9.93 28.48
C ASP A 96 22.26 -11.41 28.20
N LEU A 97 22.37 -11.78 26.92
CA LEU A 97 22.72 -13.13 26.52
C LEU A 97 24.18 -13.46 26.89
N PRO A 98 24.46 -14.60 27.54
CA PRO A 98 25.83 -15.04 27.80
C PRO A 98 26.65 -15.11 26.52
N THR A 99 27.92 -14.68 26.57
CA THR A 99 28.80 -14.61 25.39
C THR A 99 29.09 -15.96 24.75
N GLN A 100 28.84 -17.07 25.45
CA GLN A 100 28.98 -18.44 24.94
C GLN A 100 27.78 -18.89 24.09
N ILE A 101 26.67 -18.17 24.11
CA ILE A 101 25.47 -18.52 23.35
C ILE A 101 25.42 -17.65 22.09
N ASP A 102 25.54 -18.30 20.93
CA ASP A 102 25.25 -17.68 19.64
C ASP A 102 23.78 -17.93 19.27
N MET A 103 23.07 -16.88 18.89
CA MET A 103 21.63 -16.91 18.62
C MET A 103 21.36 -16.45 17.19
N GLY A 104 21.16 -17.42 16.30
CA GLY A 104 20.81 -17.20 14.89
C GLY A 104 19.36 -16.79 14.66
N ASP A 105 18.98 -16.67 13.39
CA ASP A 105 17.64 -16.24 12.99
C ASP A 105 16.57 -17.31 13.24
N ASN A 106 15.42 -16.89 13.80
CA ASN A 106 14.27 -17.77 13.98
C ASN A 106 13.41 -17.85 12.71
N LEU A 107 13.88 -18.57 11.70
CA LEU A 107 13.19 -18.72 10.42
C LEU A 107 12.17 -19.85 10.46
N ASN A 108 11.00 -19.60 9.89
CA ASN A 108 10.03 -20.66 9.61
C ASN A 108 10.55 -21.56 8.49
N ILE A 109 10.53 -22.88 8.72
CA ILE A 109 10.93 -23.92 7.75
C ILE A 109 9.98 -24.05 6.56
N HIS A 110 8.73 -23.57 6.71
CA HIS A 110 7.72 -23.51 5.66
C HIS A 110 7.10 -22.11 5.61
N PRO A 111 7.87 -21.09 5.15
CA PRO A 111 7.35 -19.74 5.06
C PRO A 111 6.34 -19.63 3.90
N VAL A 112 5.47 -18.62 3.97
CA VAL A 112 4.49 -18.34 2.92
C VAL A 112 5.08 -17.31 1.96
N THR A 113 5.12 -17.64 0.67
CA THR A 113 5.56 -16.73 -0.40
C THR A 113 4.37 -16.21 -1.18
N LEU A 114 4.28 -14.90 -1.32
CA LEU A 114 3.15 -14.20 -1.92
C LEU A 114 3.64 -13.31 -3.08
N PRO A 115 3.02 -13.35 -4.27
CA PRO A 115 3.33 -12.38 -5.32
C PRO A 115 2.81 -10.98 -4.93
N LEU A 116 3.58 -9.94 -5.21
CA LEU A 116 3.22 -8.56 -4.94
C LEU A 116 2.78 -7.84 -6.22
N TYR A 117 1.54 -7.36 -6.23
CA TYR A 117 0.98 -6.50 -7.28
C TYR A 117 0.63 -5.13 -6.68
N ILE A 118 1.62 -4.25 -6.61
CA ILE A 118 1.51 -2.97 -5.92
C ILE A 118 1.76 -1.84 -6.93
N GLY A 119 0.77 -0.96 -7.09
CA GLY A 119 0.84 0.17 -8.00
C GLY A 119 1.30 1.46 -7.34
N SER A 120 1.26 1.55 -6.01
CA SER A 120 1.58 2.75 -5.23
C SER A 120 2.84 2.60 -4.38
N GLN A 121 3.63 3.66 -4.27
CA GLN A 121 4.81 3.70 -3.41
C GLN A 121 4.44 3.54 -1.93
N LEU A 122 3.33 4.13 -1.49
CA LEU A 122 2.80 3.93 -0.13
C LEU A 122 2.45 2.47 0.16
N GLY A 123 1.99 1.72 -0.84
CA GLY A 123 1.76 0.27 -0.73
C GLY A 123 3.05 -0.49 -0.46
N PHE A 124 4.13 -0.19 -1.19
CA PHE A 124 5.44 -0.80 -0.96
C PHE A 124 6.01 -0.46 0.42
N LEU A 125 5.92 0.80 0.83
CA LEU A 125 6.41 1.22 2.15
C LEU A 125 5.69 0.51 3.30
N ALA A 126 4.40 0.21 3.13
CA ALA A 126 3.63 -0.56 4.10
C ALA A 126 3.99 -2.06 4.09
N VAL A 127 4.39 -2.63 2.93
CA VAL A 127 4.97 -3.98 2.87
C VAL A 127 6.32 -4.05 3.58
N TYR A 128 7.17 -3.02 3.46
CA TYR A 128 8.42 -2.96 4.23
C TYR A 128 8.13 -2.96 5.74
N LEU A 129 7.17 -2.14 6.17
CA LEU A 129 6.74 -2.12 7.58
C LEU A 129 6.18 -3.49 8.05
N LEU A 130 5.45 -4.21 7.19
CA LEU A 130 4.98 -5.57 7.49
C LEU A 130 6.15 -6.56 7.62
N THR A 131 7.21 -6.38 6.83
CA THR A 131 8.43 -7.21 6.89
C THR A 131 9.22 -6.93 8.18
N ASP A 132 9.29 -5.67 8.59
CA ASP A 132 9.87 -5.28 9.88
C ASP A 132 9.08 -5.90 11.04
N TYR A 133 7.76 -5.89 10.96
CA TYR A 133 6.89 -6.56 11.93
C TYR A 133 7.09 -8.08 11.97
N ASP A 134 7.17 -8.74 10.81
CA ASP A 134 7.44 -10.19 10.74
C ASP A 134 8.78 -10.52 11.40
N THR A 135 9.78 -9.65 11.24
CA THR A 135 11.08 -9.77 11.91
C THR A 135 10.98 -9.53 13.41
N LEU A 136 10.26 -8.50 13.86
CA LEU A 136 10.01 -8.24 15.28
C LEU A 136 9.39 -9.46 15.95
N VAL A 137 8.32 -10.03 15.37
CA VAL A 137 7.63 -11.20 15.93
C VAL A 137 8.57 -12.40 16.06
N ARG A 138 9.34 -12.73 15.02
CA ARG A 138 10.32 -13.83 15.07
C ARG A 138 11.31 -13.66 16.22
N ARG A 139 11.87 -12.47 16.35
CA ARG A 139 12.87 -12.16 17.37
C ARG A 139 12.26 -12.16 18.77
N THR A 140 11.05 -11.64 18.93
CA THR A 140 10.30 -11.64 20.21
C THR A 140 9.96 -13.05 20.65
N LEU A 141 9.50 -13.92 19.74
CA LEU A 141 9.23 -15.33 20.04
C LEU A 141 10.51 -16.08 20.45
N LEU A 142 11.62 -15.82 19.78
CA LEU A 142 12.91 -16.42 20.13
C LEU A 142 13.40 -15.95 21.50
N ALA A 143 13.30 -14.65 21.80
CA ALA A 143 13.65 -14.11 23.11
C ALA A 143 12.81 -14.75 24.24
N HIS A 144 11.51 -14.97 24.00
CA HIS A 144 10.67 -15.67 24.96
C HIS A 144 11.09 -17.14 25.14
N HIS A 145 11.31 -17.85 24.03
CA HIS A 145 11.73 -19.26 24.06
C HIS A 145 13.06 -19.46 24.81
N THR A 146 13.96 -18.49 24.72
CA THR A 146 15.29 -18.50 25.33
C THR A 146 15.32 -17.85 26.72
N ALA A 147 14.15 -17.60 27.32
CA ALA A 147 13.99 -17.05 28.66
C ALA A 147 14.58 -15.64 28.88
N LEU A 148 14.78 -14.87 27.81
CA LEU A 148 15.17 -13.45 27.89
C LEU A 148 14.01 -12.55 28.30
N ILE A 149 12.78 -12.92 27.96
CA ILE A 149 11.56 -12.18 28.31
C ILE A 149 10.44 -13.09 28.81
N GLY A 150 9.57 -12.52 29.65
CA GLY A 150 8.35 -13.16 30.09
C GLY A 150 7.27 -13.19 29.01
N ARG A 151 6.25 -14.04 29.21
CA ARG A 151 5.09 -14.16 28.31
C ARG A 151 4.35 -12.84 28.13
N ARG A 152 4.21 -12.06 29.21
CA ARG A 152 3.48 -10.78 29.18
C ARG A 152 4.14 -9.77 28.24
N ASP A 153 5.46 -9.69 28.29
CA ASP A 153 6.23 -8.76 27.44
C ASP A 153 6.21 -9.23 25.97
N MET A 154 6.32 -10.55 25.76
CA MET A 154 6.17 -11.15 24.42
C MET A 154 4.82 -10.80 23.79
N GLU A 155 3.71 -11.00 24.51
CA GLU A 155 2.36 -10.69 24.03
C GLU A 155 2.21 -9.18 23.74
N ALA A 156 2.67 -8.32 24.66
CA ALA A 156 2.60 -6.87 24.51
C ALA A 156 3.35 -6.39 23.26
N TRP A 157 4.60 -6.83 23.04
CA TRP A 157 5.41 -6.37 21.90
C TRP A 157 4.85 -6.82 20.56
N ILE A 158 4.29 -8.04 20.49
CA ILE A 158 3.60 -8.53 19.29
C ILE A 158 2.35 -7.68 19.02
N ASP A 159 1.56 -7.40 20.06
CA ASP A 159 0.33 -6.62 19.91
C ASP A 159 0.59 -5.15 19.56
N ASP A 160 1.61 -4.53 20.16
CA ASP A 160 2.05 -3.16 19.86
C ASP A 160 2.51 -3.04 18.41
N GLY A 161 3.36 -3.97 17.94
CA GLY A 161 3.78 -4.01 16.54
C GLY A 161 2.60 -4.17 15.58
N ALA A 162 1.66 -5.05 15.92
CA ALA A 162 0.45 -5.26 15.13
C ALA A 162 -0.47 -4.03 15.13
N HIS A 163 -0.54 -3.30 16.25
CA HIS A 163 -1.31 -2.08 16.39
C HIS A 163 -0.82 -0.98 15.44
N LEU A 164 0.50 -0.80 15.28
CA LEU A 164 1.07 0.18 14.36
C LEU A 164 0.56 -0.03 12.92
N LEU A 165 0.58 -1.28 12.43
CA LEU A 165 0.05 -1.65 11.11
C LEU A 165 -1.45 -1.45 11.00
N ARG A 166 -2.23 -1.90 11.99
CA ARG A 166 -3.70 -1.73 11.99
C ARG A 166 -4.12 -0.27 12.06
N SER A 167 -3.37 0.55 12.80
CA SER A 167 -3.59 2.00 12.90
C SER A 167 -3.34 2.69 11.55
N LEU A 168 -2.29 2.30 10.83
CA LEU A 168 -2.04 2.75 9.45
C LEU A 168 -3.18 2.33 8.51
N PHE A 169 -3.64 1.08 8.59
CA PHE A 169 -4.73 0.60 7.75
C PHE A 169 -6.05 1.32 8.05
N GLY A 170 -6.33 1.60 9.32
CA GLY A 170 -7.48 2.39 9.75
C GLY A 170 -7.46 3.80 9.15
N GLN A 171 -6.29 4.44 9.06
CA GLN A 171 -6.16 5.74 8.38
C GLN A 171 -6.51 5.65 6.90
N ALA A 172 -6.02 4.63 6.19
CA ALA A 172 -6.36 4.42 4.78
C ALA A 172 -7.85 4.12 4.57
N GLN A 173 -8.45 3.31 5.45
CA GLN A 173 -9.86 2.94 5.38
C GLN A 173 -10.83 4.15 5.48
N ARG A 174 -10.36 5.27 6.04
CA ARG A 174 -11.13 6.52 6.11
C ARG A 174 -11.17 7.28 4.79
N TYR A 175 -10.29 6.98 3.83
CA TYR A 175 -10.28 7.65 2.54
C TYR A 175 -11.62 7.47 1.81
N ARG A 176 -12.07 8.56 1.19
CA ARG A 176 -13.23 8.60 0.32
C ARG A 176 -12.85 9.42 -0.90
N HIS A 177 -13.13 8.88 -2.08
CA HIS A 177 -12.87 9.55 -3.35
C HIS A 177 -13.74 10.82 -3.44
N GLY A 178 -13.10 11.98 -3.65
CA GLY A 178 -13.76 13.28 -3.81
C GLY A 178 -14.40 13.42 -5.18
N GLY A 179 -13.71 12.97 -6.23
CA GLY A 179 -14.23 12.99 -7.59
C GLY A 179 -14.39 14.41 -8.11
N VAL A 180 -13.46 15.29 -7.74
CA VAL A 180 -13.37 16.70 -8.14
C VAL A 180 -11.92 17.04 -8.47
N THR A 181 -11.70 17.99 -9.37
CA THR A 181 -10.36 18.56 -9.61
C THR A 181 -10.13 19.83 -8.79
N ARG A 182 -8.89 20.33 -8.76
CA ARG A 182 -8.63 21.66 -8.17
C ARG A 182 -9.37 22.78 -8.90
N ASP A 183 -9.54 22.65 -10.22
CA ASP A 183 -10.34 23.59 -11.02
C ASP A 183 -11.82 23.58 -10.60
N ASP A 184 -12.39 22.41 -10.34
CA ASP A 184 -13.76 22.29 -9.81
C ASP A 184 -13.89 23.04 -8.46
N MET A 185 -12.89 22.87 -7.59
CA MET A 185 -12.83 23.52 -6.26
C MET A 185 -12.67 25.04 -6.38
N ALA A 186 -11.81 25.52 -7.29
CA ALA A 186 -11.61 26.95 -7.54
C ALA A 186 -12.84 27.62 -8.16
N ALA A 187 -13.55 26.91 -9.05
CA ALA A 187 -14.79 27.37 -9.66
C ALA A 187 -15.99 27.32 -8.72
N ASN A 188 -15.85 26.69 -7.53
CA ASN A 188 -16.92 26.48 -6.54
C ASN A 188 -18.19 25.89 -7.17
N ASN A 189 -18.02 24.88 -8.03
CA ASN A 189 -19.14 24.28 -8.75
C ASN A 189 -19.94 23.30 -7.88
N ALA A 190 -21.06 22.81 -8.41
CA ALA A 190 -21.94 21.89 -7.67
C ALA A 190 -21.22 20.61 -7.19
N ARG A 191 -20.21 20.11 -7.92
CA ARG A 191 -19.42 18.94 -7.51
C ARG A 191 -18.51 19.27 -6.34
N ALA A 192 -17.85 20.43 -6.37
CA ALA A 192 -17.02 20.91 -5.27
C ALA A 192 -17.83 21.12 -3.99
N ILE A 193 -19.00 21.76 -4.08
CA ILE A 193 -19.89 21.96 -2.93
C ILE A 193 -20.30 20.62 -2.31
N ALA A 194 -20.75 19.66 -3.14
CA ALA A 194 -21.14 18.34 -2.67
C ALA A 194 -19.96 17.56 -2.05
N ALA A 195 -18.76 17.70 -2.60
CA ALA A 195 -17.55 17.09 -2.03
C ALA A 195 -17.20 17.69 -0.67
N ILE A 196 -17.27 19.02 -0.52
CA ILE A 196 -17.00 19.73 0.74
C ILE A 196 -18.01 19.33 1.81
N GLU A 197 -19.31 19.27 1.49
CA GLU A 197 -20.34 18.84 2.44
C GLU A 197 -20.10 17.42 2.96
N LYS A 198 -19.60 16.52 2.10
CA LYS A 198 -19.38 15.12 2.44
C LYS A 198 -18.04 14.85 3.13
N LEU A 199 -16.98 15.55 2.72
CA LEU A 199 -15.59 15.22 3.07
C LEU A 199 -14.89 16.29 3.90
N GLY A 200 -15.51 17.46 4.06
CA GLY A 200 -14.88 18.65 4.63
C GLY A 200 -13.97 19.35 3.63
N LEU A 201 -13.44 20.52 4.00
CA LEU A 201 -12.54 21.30 3.14
C LEU A 201 -11.08 20.85 3.35
N PRO A 202 -10.34 20.44 2.30
CA PRO A 202 -8.90 20.21 2.40
C PRO A 202 -8.14 21.50 2.79
N PRO A 203 -6.94 21.38 3.39
CA PRO A 203 -6.07 22.52 3.66
C PRO A 203 -5.76 23.32 2.39
N MET A 204 -5.61 24.65 2.54
CA MET A 204 -5.45 25.56 1.38
C MET A 204 -4.19 25.24 0.56
N ASP A 205 -3.09 24.90 1.21
CA ASP A 205 -1.85 24.48 0.55
C ASP A 205 -2.01 23.21 -0.31
N ILE A 206 -2.96 22.33 0.03
CA ILE A 206 -3.33 21.18 -0.81
C ILE A 206 -4.20 21.64 -1.99
N LEU A 207 -5.19 22.51 -1.75
CA LEU A 207 -6.08 23.04 -2.79
C LEU A 207 -5.32 23.81 -3.87
N GLU A 208 -4.32 24.59 -3.47
CA GLU A 208 -3.41 25.32 -4.36
C GLU A 208 -2.35 24.42 -5.01
N GLY A 209 -2.21 23.17 -4.54
CA GLY A 209 -1.22 22.22 -5.05
C GLY A 209 0.22 22.52 -4.59
N HIS A 210 0.42 23.47 -3.68
CA HIS A 210 1.71 23.80 -3.08
C HIS A 210 2.28 22.66 -2.23
N ARG A 211 1.40 21.94 -1.51
CA ARG A 211 1.78 20.77 -0.73
C ARG A 211 1.30 19.51 -1.42
N ARG A 212 2.25 18.71 -1.90
CA ARG A 212 2.04 17.36 -2.41
C ARG A 212 3.11 16.45 -1.82
N SER A 213 2.75 15.21 -1.54
CA SER A 213 3.71 14.19 -1.10
C SER A 213 4.77 13.95 -2.17
N GLN A 214 5.98 13.59 -1.76
CA GLN A 214 7.03 13.11 -2.69
C GLN A 214 6.61 11.84 -3.45
N PHE A 215 5.61 11.12 -2.94
CA PHE A 215 5.03 9.93 -3.58
C PHE A 215 3.79 10.23 -4.41
N ALA A 216 3.36 11.48 -4.49
CA ALA A 216 2.25 11.89 -5.33
C ALA A 216 2.65 11.77 -6.81
N PRO A 217 1.80 11.18 -7.66
CA PRO A 217 2.09 11.09 -9.08
C PRO A 217 2.02 12.47 -9.75
N PRO A 218 2.66 12.64 -10.92
CA PRO A 218 2.45 13.84 -11.73
C PRO A 218 0.98 13.96 -12.11
N ILE A 219 0.46 15.18 -12.13
CA ILE A 219 -0.91 15.47 -12.54
C ILE A 219 -0.99 15.32 -14.06
N ILE A 220 -1.94 14.51 -14.52
CA ILE A 220 -2.23 14.31 -15.93
C ILE A 220 -3.00 15.53 -16.42
N ARG A 221 -2.31 16.46 -17.07
CA ARG A 221 -2.98 17.54 -17.79
C ARG A 221 -3.63 16.95 -19.04
N ARG A 222 -4.94 16.79 -19.02
CA ARG A 222 -5.70 16.67 -20.27
C ARG A 222 -5.66 18.02 -20.94
N SER A 223 -4.62 18.26 -21.75
CA SER A 223 -4.71 19.29 -22.77
C SER A 223 -6.00 19.00 -23.53
N ALA A 224 -6.91 19.98 -23.58
CA ALA A 224 -8.03 19.91 -24.50
C ALA A 224 -7.43 19.80 -25.91
N VAL A 225 -7.30 18.58 -26.42
CA VAL A 225 -7.04 18.36 -27.83
C VAL A 225 -8.30 18.85 -28.51
N THR A 226 -8.25 20.06 -29.04
CA THR A 226 -9.18 20.51 -30.06
C THR A 226 -9.09 19.50 -31.20
N VAL A 227 -10.12 18.67 -31.34
CA VAL A 227 -10.23 17.73 -32.45
C VAL A 227 -10.61 18.54 -33.69
N ASP A 228 -9.62 19.17 -34.30
CA ASP A 228 -9.68 19.68 -35.68
C ASP A 228 -8.86 18.72 -36.56
N ASP A 229 -9.26 17.44 -36.58
CA ASP A 229 -8.95 16.57 -37.71
C ASP A 229 -9.96 15.41 -37.78
N PRO A 230 -10.96 15.45 -38.69
CA PRO A 230 -12.00 14.44 -38.77
C PRO A 230 -11.54 13.11 -39.39
N ASP A 231 -10.27 13.00 -39.83
CA ASP A 231 -9.77 11.82 -40.55
C ASP A 231 -9.07 10.75 -39.66
N ALA A 232 -8.95 10.98 -38.35
CA ALA A 232 -8.31 10.02 -37.44
C ALA A 232 -9.25 8.95 -36.84
N LEU A 233 -10.57 9.02 -37.12
CA LEU A 233 -11.59 8.13 -36.54
C LEU A 233 -11.85 6.85 -37.34
N ALA A 234 -11.07 6.57 -38.40
CA ALA A 234 -11.28 5.40 -39.26
C ALA A 234 -10.44 4.16 -38.91
N GLU A 235 -9.47 4.24 -37.98
CA GLU A 235 -8.58 3.10 -37.68
C GLU A 235 -8.91 2.32 -36.38
N GLU A 236 -9.92 2.72 -35.60
CA GLU A 236 -10.30 2.01 -34.35
C GLU A 236 -11.48 1.01 -34.48
N MET A 237 -11.88 0.62 -35.69
CA MET A 237 -12.91 -0.42 -35.88
C MET A 237 -12.46 -1.58 -36.79
N GLY A 238 -11.83 -2.58 -36.16
CA GLY A 238 -11.66 -3.95 -36.68
C GLY A 238 -10.64 -4.70 -35.82
N GLU A 239 -10.87 -5.85 -35.20
CA GLU A 239 -11.93 -6.86 -35.21
C GLU A 239 -11.92 -7.61 -33.85
N PRO A 240 -13.03 -8.27 -33.45
CA PRO A 240 -13.14 -8.97 -32.17
C PRO A 240 -12.41 -10.31 -32.18
N SER A 241 -11.55 -10.54 -31.17
CA SER A 241 -10.97 -11.86 -30.89
C SER A 241 -11.98 -12.72 -30.13
N ALA A 242 -12.53 -13.73 -30.80
CA ALA A 242 -13.28 -14.81 -30.19
C ALA A 242 -12.67 -16.15 -30.63
N THR A 243 -11.97 -16.81 -29.71
CA THR A 243 -11.80 -18.26 -29.74
C THR A 243 -12.11 -18.78 -28.34
N VAL A 244 -13.28 -19.40 -28.23
CA VAL A 244 -13.78 -20.15 -27.10
C VAL A 244 -13.14 -21.54 -27.18
N ASP A 245 -12.37 -21.93 -26.18
CA ASP A 245 -12.07 -23.35 -25.92
C ASP A 245 -13.27 -23.91 -25.14
N GLU A 246 -14.01 -24.83 -25.73
CA GLU A 246 -14.88 -25.74 -24.99
C GLU A 246 -14.17 -27.09 -24.80
N PRO A 247 -14.41 -27.79 -23.67
CA PRO A 247 -13.77 -29.05 -23.33
C PRO A 247 -14.50 -30.22 -24.00
N GLU A 248 -13.75 -31.17 -24.57
CA GLU A 248 -14.29 -32.49 -24.91
C GLU A 248 -13.98 -33.49 -23.79
N ASP A 249 -15.06 -34.05 -23.24
CA ASP A 249 -15.07 -35.18 -22.31
C ASP A 249 -15.29 -36.50 -23.10
N GLU A 250 -14.67 -37.56 -22.57
CA GLU A 250 -14.94 -39.01 -22.74
C GLU A 250 -14.66 -39.76 -24.07
N ALA A 251 -13.60 -40.60 -24.02
CA ALA A 251 -13.68 -42.07 -24.16
C ALA A 251 -12.42 -42.76 -23.61
#